data_AF-A0A5C7JY78-F1
#
_entry.id   AF-A0A5C7JY78-F1
#
_cell.length_a   1.000
_cell.length_b   1.000
_cell.length_c   1.000
_cell.angle_alpha   90.00
_cell.angle_beta   90.00
_cell.angle_gamma   90.00
#
_symmetry.space_group_name_H-M   'P 1'
#
loop_
_entity.id
_entity.type
_entity.pdbx_description
1 polymer ?
#
loop_
_entity_poly.entity_id
_entity_poly.type
_entity_poly.pdbx_seq_one_letter_code
_entity_poly.pdbx_strand_id
1 'polypeptide(L)'
;MININGKTFFGKSISINNNKIIIDGKDVTPDSKEISITVEGNIEKLSVDACNDVTVTGDVGKINTMSGDVDVTGNVTGNIETMSGDVRCGNVGGNIKTMSGNVRTK
;
A
#
# COMPACT_ATOMS: atom_id res chain seq x y z
N MET A 1 -3.38 -12.03 4.34
CA MET A 1 -4.34 -12.13 3.22
C MET A 1 -4.33 -10.80 2.50
N ILE A 2 -4.31 -10.80 1.18
CA ILE A 2 -4.29 -9.57 0.38
C ILE A 2 -5.54 -9.59 -0.50
N ASN A 3 -6.35 -8.56 -0.42
CA ASN A 3 -7.59 -8.43 -1.18
C ASN A 3 -7.44 -7.29 -2.19
N ILE A 4 -7.60 -7.60 -3.47
CA ILE A 4 -7.45 -6.64 -4.56
C ILE A 4 -8.69 -6.76 -5.44
N ASN A 5 -9.51 -5.70 -5.49
CA ASN A 5 -10.79 -5.68 -6.20
C ASN A 5 -11.67 -6.93 -5.92
N GLY A 6 -11.72 -7.37 -4.66
CA GLY A 6 -12.49 -8.54 -4.22
C GLY A 6 -11.83 -9.91 -4.46
N LYS A 7 -10.66 -9.96 -5.11
CA LYS A 7 -9.88 -11.19 -5.27
C LYS A 7 -8.85 -11.33 -4.15
N THR A 8 -8.81 -12.52 -3.57
CA THR A 8 -7.87 -12.86 -2.50
C THR A 8 -6.58 -13.44 -3.04
N PHE A 9 -5.47 -12.95 -2.50
CA PHE A 9 -4.12 -13.41 -2.75
C PHE A 9 -3.35 -13.59 -1.44
N PHE A 10 -2.23 -14.31 -1.52
CA PHE A 10 -1.30 -14.52 -0.41
C PHE A 10 0.08 -14.14 -0.88
N GLY A 11 0.80 -13.39 -0.04
CA GLY A 11 2.17 -13.00 -0.28
C GLY A 11 2.63 -11.91 0.68
N LYS A 12 3.88 -11.49 0.52
CA LYS A 12 4.52 -10.49 1.40
C LYS A 12 5.07 -9.28 0.65
N SER A 13 5.24 -9.38 -0.66
CA SER A 13 5.72 -8.31 -1.51
C SER A 13 4.68 -7.99 -2.58
N ILE A 14 4.16 -6.77 -2.54
CA ILE A 14 3.18 -6.27 -3.51
C ILE A 14 3.82 -5.15 -4.32
N SER A 15 3.77 -5.28 -5.64
CA SER A 15 4.24 -4.26 -6.57
C SER A 15 3.17 -3.99 -7.63
N ILE A 16 2.77 -2.72 -7.77
CA ILE A 16 1.80 -2.28 -8.76
C ILE A 16 2.47 -1.25 -9.64
N ASN A 17 2.60 -1.57 -10.92
CA ASN A 17 3.32 -0.75 -11.89
C ASN A 17 2.61 -0.80 -13.25
N ASN A 18 2.31 0.36 -13.86
CA ASN A 18 1.60 0.46 -15.15
C ASN A 18 0.36 -0.44 -15.23
N ASN A 19 -0.55 -0.32 -14.27
CA ASN A 19 -1.75 -1.16 -14.10
C ASN A 19 -1.48 -2.66 -13.89
N LYS A 20 -0.22 -3.12 -13.83
CA LYS A 20 0.09 -4.50 -13.50
C LYS A 20 0.26 -4.69 -12.02
N ILE A 21 -0.33 -5.75 -11.48
CA ILE A 21 -0.26 -6.11 -10.08
C ILE A 21 0.56 -7.39 -9.95
N ILE A 22 1.66 -7.31 -9.22
CA ILE A 22 2.60 -8.41 -9.02
C ILE A 22 2.67 -8.70 -7.52
N ILE A 23 2.35 -9.95 -7.13
CA ILE A 23 2.46 -10.43 -5.75
C ILE A 23 3.49 -11.54 -5.72
N ASP A 24 4.55 -11.37 -4.93
CA ASP A 24 5.68 -12.31 -4.82
C ASP A 24 6.23 -12.76 -6.20
N GLY A 25 6.27 -11.84 -7.17
CA GLY A 25 6.74 -12.10 -8.54
C GLY A 25 5.70 -12.68 -9.51
N LYS A 26 4.48 -12.97 -9.04
CA LYS A 26 3.38 -13.46 -9.88
C LYS A 26 2.45 -12.33 -10.31
N ASP A 27 2.22 -12.22 -11.62
CA ASP A 27 1.23 -11.30 -12.18
C ASP A 27 -0.20 -11.77 -11.84
N VAL A 28 -0.97 -10.88 -11.22
CA VAL A 28 -2.37 -11.08 -10.79
C VAL A 28 -3.27 -9.93 -11.25
N THR A 29 -2.85 -9.22 -12.29
CA THR A 29 -3.51 -8.01 -12.80
C THR A 29 -5.00 -8.23 -13.11
N PRO A 30 -5.92 -7.43 -12.52
CA PRO A 30 -7.34 -7.47 -12.85
C PRO A 30 -7.68 -6.59 -14.07
N ASP A 31 -8.77 -6.90 -14.77
CA ASP A 31 -9.35 -6.12 -15.88
C ASP A 31 -10.14 -4.86 -15.40
N SER A 32 -9.63 -4.16 -14.39
CA SER A 32 -10.27 -2.94 -13.86
C SER A 32 -9.35 -1.73 -14.00
N LYS A 33 -9.93 -0.57 -14.35
CA LYS A 33 -9.20 0.71 -14.37
C LYS A 33 -8.91 1.23 -12.97
N GLU A 34 -9.77 0.91 -12.01
CA GLU A 34 -9.61 1.33 -10.61
C GLU A 34 -9.05 0.18 -9.79
N ILE A 35 -8.08 0.50 -8.94
CA ILE A 35 -7.35 -0.46 -8.10
C ILE A 35 -7.56 -0.04 -6.65
N SER A 36 -8.34 -0.83 -5.91
CA SER A 36 -8.49 -0.73 -4.45
C SER A 36 -7.79 -1.90 -3.78
N ILE A 37 -6.92 -1.61 -2.81
CA ILE A 37 -6.06 -2.61 -2.18
C ILE A 37 -6.36 -2.66 -0.69
N THR A 38 -6.69 -3.85 -0.19
CA THR A 38 -6.85 -4.11 1.23
C THR A 38 -5.91 -5.24 1.64
N VAL A 39 -4.93 -4.94 2.48
CA VAL A 39 -3.97 -5.91 3.00
C VAL A 39 -4.37 -6.26 4.43
N GLU A 40 -4.86 -7.47 4.61
CA GLU A 40 -5.22 -8.04 5.91
C GLU A 40 -4.10 -8.96 6.41
N GLY A 41 -3.12 -8.36 7.09
CA GLY A 41 -1.96 -9.06 7.65
C GLY A 41 -0.64 -8.40 7.28
N ASN A 42 0.45 -9.07 7.64
CA ASN A 42 1.77 -8.46 7.62
C ASN A 42 2.43 -8.61 6.25
N ILE A 43 2.97 -7.52 5.71
CA ILE A 43 3.73 -7.52 4.45
C ILE A 43 5.06 -6.77 4.63
N GLU A 44 6.07 -7.18 3.88
CA GLU A 44 7.40 -6.58 3.99
C GLU A 44 7.51 -5.33 3.13
N LYS A 45 6.89 -5.34 1.94
CA LYS A 45 6.99 -4.25 0.99
C LYS A 45 5.69 -4.04 0.22
N LEU A 46 5.30 -2.78 0.12
CA LEU A 46 4.20 -2.29 -0.71
C LEU A 46 4.72 -1.19 -1.63
N SER A 47 4.66 -1.41 -2.94
CA SER A 47 5.03 -0.41 -3.95
C SER A 47 3.88 -0.24 -4.92
N VAL A 48 3.32 0.96 -5.03
CA VAL A 48 2.14 1.23 -5.85
C VAL A 48 2.34 2.52 -6.63
N ASP A 49 2.36 2.45 -7.95
CA ASP A 49 2.44 3.67 -8.76
C ASP A 49 1.13 4.46 -8.64
N ALA A 50 0.02 3.90 -9.10
CA ALA A 50 -1.27 4.55 -9.03
C ALA A 50 -2.34 3.63 -8.43
N CYS A 51 -3.06 4.16 -7.44
CA CYS A 51 -4.26 3.55 -6.86
C CYS A 51 -5.21 4.65 -6.38
N ASN A 52 -6.46 4.26 -6.11
CA ASN A 52 -7.41 5.15 -5.45
C ASN A 52 -7.10 5.17 -3.95
N ASP A 53 -7.11 3.98 -3.35
CA ASP A 53 -6.95 3.79 -1.90
C ASP A 53 -6.14 2.53 -1.59
N VAL A 54 -5.32 2.65 -0.55
CA VAL A 54 -4.54 1.57 0.06
C VAL A 54 -4.90 1.46 1.51
N THR A 55 -5.43 0.31 1.93
CA THR A 55 -5.66 0.00 3.35
C THR A 55 -4.80 -1.17 3.78
N VAL A 56 -4.04 -1.00 4.86
CA VAL A 56 -3.22 -2.07 5.47
C VAL A 56 -3.61 -2.22 6.94
N THR A 57 -4.10 -3.41 7.31
CA THR A 57 -4.50 -3.70 8.69
C THR A 57 -3.45 -4.41 9.54
N GLY A 58 -2.46 -5.03 8.90
CA GLY A 58 -1.30 -5.60 9.58
C GLY A 58 -0.08 -4.68 9.59
N ASP A 59 1.05 -5.24 10.03
CA ASP A 59 2.32 -4.53 10.03
C ASP A 59 2.92 -4.48 8.62
N VAL A 60 3.56 -3.35 8.31
CA VAL A 60 4.21 -3.12 7.02
C VAL A 60 5.70 -2.83 7.24
N GLY A 61 6.56 -3.31 6.35
CA GLY A 61 7.97 -2.91 6.33
C GLY A 61 8.16 -1.54 5.70
N LYS A 62 7.91 -1.44 4.39
CA LYS A 62 8.05 -0.19 3.63
C LYS A 62 6.84 0.03 2.72
N ILE A 63 6.36 1.27 2.67
CA ILE A 63 5.33 1.72 1.72
C ILE A 63 5.94 2.75 0.78
N ASN A 64 5.71 2.57 -0.52
CA ASN A 64 6.00 3.56 -1.54
C ASN A 64 4.78 3.72 -2.45
N THR A 65 4.16 4.89 -2.47
CA THR A 65 3.02 5.19 -3.35
C THR A 65 3.27 6.45 -4.18
N MET A 66 2.89 6.46 -5.46
CA MET A 66 2.95 7.70 -6.24
C MET A 66 1.64 8.48 -6.15
N SER A 67 0.50 7.80 -6.26
CA SER A 67 -0.82 8.40 -6.05
C SER A 67 -1.78 7.50 -5.28
N GLY A 68 -2.59 8.11 -4.41
CA GLY A 68 -3.67 7.46 -3.68
C GLY A 68 -3.55 7.66 -2.17
N ASP A 69 -4.68 7.58 -1.48
CA ASP A 69 -4.73 7.66 -0.02
C ASP A 69 -4.19 6.37 0.60
N VAL A 70 -3.41 6.51 1.69
CA VAL A 70 -2.79 5.39 2.40
C VAL A 70 -3.31 5.38 3.84
N ASP A 71 -4.08 4.36 4.23
CA ASP A 71 -4.47 4.10 5.63
C ASP A 71 -3.80 2.83 6.14
N VAL A 72 -2.93 2.99 7.14
CA VAL A 72 -2.26 1.89 7.85
C VAL A 72 -2.73 1.88 9.29
N THR A 73 -3.43 0.82 9.69
CA THR A 73 -3.85 0.65 11.08
C THR A 73 -2.86 -0.14 11.92
N GLY A 74 -2.01 -0.95 11.29
CA GLY A 74 -0.88 -1.62 11.95
C GLY A 74 0.37 -0.73 12.09
N ASN A 75 1.50 -1.33 12.42
CA ASN A 75 2.77 -0.61 12.56
C ASN A 75 3.54 -0.59 11.24
N VAL A 76 4.21 0.52 10.95
CA VAL A 76 5.19 0.61 9.87
C VAL A 76 6.58 0.54 10.47
N THR A 77 7.31 -0.55 10.24
CA THR A 77 8.66 -0.71 10.81
C THR A 77 9.73 0.09 10.06
N GLY A 78 9.47 0.48 8.81
CA GLY A 78 10.34 1.29 7.98
C GLY A 78 9.72 2.64 7.60
N ASN A 79 9.85 3.02 6.32
CA ASN A 79 9.45 4.35 5.82
C ASN A 79 8.14 4.28 5.03
N ILE A 80 7.39 5.40 5.06
CA ILE A 80 6.27 5.68 4.16
C ILE A 80 6.70 6.80 3.21
N GLU A 81 6.73 6.53 1.91
CA GLU A 81 7.04 7.51 0.87
C GLU A 81 5.82 7.66 -0.03
N THR A 82 5.21 8.84 -0.08
CA THR A 82 4.10 9.17 -0.99
C THR A 82 4.41 10.41 -1.83
N MET A 83 4.01 10.42 -3.09
CA MET A 83 4.09 11.65 -3.89
C MET A 83 2.80 12.46 -3.81
N SER A 84 1.65 11.81 -3.94
CA SER A 84 0.33 12.46 -3.84
C SER A 84 -0.68 11.61 -3.09
N GLY A 85 -1.40 12.20 -2.14
CA GLY A 85 -2.46 11.54 -1.36
C GLY A 85 -2.28 11.71 0.15
N ASP A 86 -3.36 11.57 0.90
CA ASP A 86 -3.31 11.65 2.36
C ASP A 86 -2.74 10.36 2.96
N VAL A 87 -1.91 10.50 4.00
CA VAL A 87 -1.34 9.39 4.76
C VAL A 87 -1.95 9.36 6.15
N ARG A 88 -2.64 8.27 6.47
CA ARG A 88 -3.15 7.95 7.79
C ARG A 88 -2.40 6.72 8.27
N CYS A 89 -1.66 6.82 9.37
CA CYS A 89 -0.88 5.68 9.86
C CYS A 89 -0.86 5.63 11.39
N GLY A 90 -0.68 4.43 11.94
CA GLY A 90 -0.34 4.25 13.35
C GLY A 90 1.13 4.58 13.62
N ASN A 91 1.81 3.74 14.40
CA ASN A 91 3.24 3.92 14.67
C ASN A 91 4.08 3.71 13.41
N VAL A 92 4.99 4.64 13.16
CA VAL A 92 6.00 4.54 12.11
C VAL A 92 7.39 4.59 12.75
N GLY A 93 8.14 3.49 12.63
CA GLY A 93 9.50 3.35 13.13
C GLY A 93 10.55 4.07 12.28
N GLY A 94 10.23 4.38 11.02
CA GLY A 94 11.04 5.20 10.13
C GLY A 94 10.46 6.59 9.88
N ASN A 95 10.65 7.09 8.66
CA ASN A 95 10.22 8.43 8.26
C ASN A 95 8.98 8.38 7.36
N ILE A 96 8.12 9.38 7.49
CA ILE A 96 7.01 9.65 6.57
C ILE A 96 7.43 10.81 5.68
N LYS A 97 7.48 10.58 4.36
CA LYS A 97 7.73 11.62 3.36
C LYS A 97 6.53 11.68 2.43
N THR A 98 5.85 12.82 2.39
CA THR A 98 4.83 13.13 1.39
C THR A 98 5.23 14.39 0.63
N MET A 99 5.02 14.42 -0.67
CA MET A 99 5.23 15.64 -1.47
C MET A 99 3.96 16.51 -1.53
N SER A 100 2.78 15.89 -1.63
CA SER A 100 1.50 16.57 -1.71
C SER A 100 0.40 15.75 -1.02
N GLY A 101 -0.10 16.25 0.10
CA GLY A 101 -1.11 15.58 0.92
C GLY A 101 -0.93 15.88 2.40
N ASN A 102 -1.87 15.40 3.22
CA ASN A 102 -1.80 15.54 4.67
C ASN A 102 -1.30 14.25 5.31
N VAL A 103 -0.47 14.38 6.34
CA VAL A 103 -0.09 13.25 7.19
C VAL A 103 -0.84 13.34 8.51
N ARG A 104 -1.56 12.28 8.87
CA ARG A 104 -2.21 12.11 10.17
C ARG A 104 -1.74 10.82 10.81
N THR A 105 -1.06 10.95 11.93
CA THR A 105 -0.68 9.83 12.80
C THR A 105 -1.79 9.61 13.82
N LYS A 106 -2.21 8.35 14.04
CA LYS A 106 -3.22 7.95 15.03
C LYS A 106 -2.58 7.58 16.36
#